data_AF-A0A7C0U386-F1
#
_entry.id   AF-A0A7C0U386-F1
#
_cell.length_a   1.000
_cell.length_b   1.000
_cell.length_c   1.000
_cell.angle_alpha   90.00
_cell.angle_beta   90.00
_cell.angle_gamma   90.00
#
_symmetry.space_group_name_H-M   'P 1'
#
loop_
_entity.id
_entity.type
_entity.pdbx_description
1 polymer ?
#
loop_
_entity_poly.entity_id
_entity_poly.type
_entity_poly.pdbx_seq_one_letter_code
_entity_poly.pdbx_strand_id
1 'polypeptide(L)'
;MQKIAIGSDHAGFKLKEFLKNILLERGYEIKDVGTQSEESVDYPYFAWAVARAVASQECDRGILVCGSGIGMSIVANRLPGVRAALCNNCFLAKASREHNDANILVLGERDVDQNHALEILNTWLETQFAGGRHARRINQIDNEYCALDDYSYLKRFDPELVEGLEGEINRQKYKLELIASENIASPWVRQVMASVMTHKYAEGYPGRRYYGGCEYVDIAETLAIERVKKIFGADYANVQPHSGTQANMAVYFAVLKPGDTILSMSLPHGGHLSHGSPVNFSGQLYNIVFYGVSRETETIDYEEVRQLALKHKPKLILAGASAYPRIIDFKKFREIADEVGAYLMVDMAHIAGLIAAGLHPSPIPYAHFITSTTHKTMRGPRGAFILAKEEFAKIINKTTFPGIQGGPMMHIIAAKALAFKEALTESFKEYQKQVIANAKKLAEILKNAGYRLVSGGTDNHLFLVDLTDKGITGKDAEKALDAAGITVNKNTIPFDTKSPFITSGIRIGTPAVTTRGMKEKEMEIIGEFIIKILTNINNEKVINQLRKEVKEFCAQFPLFAWRIY
;
A
#
# COMPACT_ATOMS: atom_id res chain seq x y z
N MET A 1 -33.99 13.00 9.12
CA MET A 1 -34.00 14.46 9.32
C MET A 1 -32.67 14.95 8.77
N GLN A 2 -32.65 15.93 7.86
CA GLN A 2 -31.39 16.38 7.26
C GLN A 2 -30.57 17.18 8.29
N LYS A 3 -29.26 16.91 8.33
CA LYS A 3 -28.31 17.56 9.24
C LYS A 3 -27.47 18.58 8.48
N ILE A 4 -27.42 19.82 8.96
CA ILE A 4 -26.72 20.93 8.31
C ILE A 4 -25.60 21.43 9.21
N ALA A 5 -24.39 21.48 8.67
CA ALA A 5 -23.29 22.19 9.30
C ALA A 5 -23.38 23.68 8.95
N ILE A 6 -23.26 24.57 9.94
CA ILE A 6 -23.26 26.01 9.72
C ILE A 6 -22.05 26.65 10.40
N GLY A 7 -21.42 27.63 9.74
CA GLY A 7 -20.26 28.31 10.30
C GLY A 7 -20.07 29.71 9.73
N SER A 8 -19.50 30.61 10.54
CA SER A 8 -19.11 31.95 10.13
C SER A 8 -17.89 32.42 10.90
N ASP A 9 -17.20 33.43 10.34
CA ASP A 9 -16.36 34.32 11.13
C ASP A 9 -17.23 35.41 11.79
N HIS A 10 -16.58 36.35 12.45
CA HIS A 10 -17.21 37.48 13.13
C HIS A 10 -18.05 38.37 12.20
N ALA A 11 -17.60 38.55 10.95
CA ALA A 11 -18.28 39.40 9.97
C ALA A 11 -19.57 38.77 9.42
N GLY A 12 -19.73 37.44 9.52
CA GLY A 12 -20.93 36.71 9.15
C GLY A 12 -21.82 36.26 10.32
N PHE A 13 -21.47 36.64 11.55
CA PHE A 13 -22.06 36.07 12.76
C PHE A 13 -23.57 36.33 12.86
N LYS A 14 -24.02 37.57 12.61
CA LYS A 14 -25.43 37.93 12.72
C LYS A 14 -26.29 37.19 11.71
N LEU A 15 -25.84 37.12 10.47
CA LEU A 15 -26.56 36.40 9.44
C LEU A 15 -26.55 34.87 9.69
N LYS A 16 -25.44 34.31 10.19
CA LYS A 16 -25.35 32.89 10.60
C LYS A 16 -26.39 32.55 11.68
N GLU A 17 -26.48 33.36 12.75
CA GLU A 17 -27.45 33.13 13.83
C GLU A 17 -28.90 33.23 13.35
N PHE A 18 -29.20 34.22 12.49
CA PHE A 18 -30.52 34.36 11.86
C PHE A 18 -30.91 33.10 11.06
N LEU A 19 -30.03 32.63 10.16
CA LEU A 19 -30.30 31.45 9.33
C LEU A 19 -30.36 30.17 10.17
N LYS A 20 -29.53 30.04 11.22
CA LYS A 20 -29.57 28.90 12.16
C LYS A 20 -30.94 28.77 12.81
N ASN A 21 -31.52 29.86 13.30
CA ASN A 21 -32.83 29.84 13.95
C ASN A 21 -33.93 29.39 12.98
N ILE A 22 -33.93 29.91 11.75
CA ILE A 22 -34.90 29.52 10.72
C ILE A 22 -34.79 28.03 10.39
N LEU A 23 -33.58 27.48 10.29
CA LEU A 23 -33.40 26.06 10.00
C LEU A 23 -33.85 25.17 11.17
N LEU A 24 -33.60 25.58 12.41
CA LEU A 24 -34.11 24.88 13.60
C LEU A 24 -35.64 24.87 13.64
N GLU A 25 -36.29 26.00 13.36
CA GLU A 25 -37.76 26.11 13.28
C GLU A 25 -38.36 25.19 12.20
N ARG A 26 -37.61 24.95 11.12
CA ARG A 26 -37.99 24.04 10.03
C ARG A 26 -37.64 22.58 10.31
N GLY A 27 -37.11 22.26 11.48
CA GLY A 27 -36.83 20.90 11.94
C GLY A 27 -35.56 20.28 11.34
N TYR A 28 -34.55 21.08 10.96
CA TYR A 28 -33.22 20.56 10.62
C TYR A 28 -32.37 20.33 11.88
N GLU A 29 -31.54 19.29 11.87
CA GLU A 29 -30.51 19.12 12.91
C GLU A 29 -29.31 20.02 12.56
N ILE A 30 -28.89 20.90 13.47
CA ILE A 30 -27.81 21.85 13.19
C ILE A 30 -26.53 21.50 13.93
N LYS A 31 -25.43 21.44 13.18
CA LYS A 31 -24.06 21.43 13.72
C LYS A 31 -23.44 22.81 13.50
N ASP A 32 -23.58 23.70 14.48
CA ASP A 32 -22.92 25.01 14.47
C ASP A 32 -21.45 24.84 14.86
N VAL A 33 -20.55 25.13 13.92
CA VAL A 33 -19.10 25.13 14.12
C VAL A 33 -18.50 26.52 13.92
N GLY A 34 -19.32 27.57 13.83
CA GLY A 34 -18.88 28.95 13.63
C GLY A 34 -18.50 29.66 14.93
N THR A 35 -18.06 30.91 14.80
CA THR A 35 -17.90 31.80 15.96
C THR A 35 -19.21 31.98 16.72
N GLN A 36 -19.10 32.28 18.01
CA GLN A 36 -20.24 32.49 18.92
C GLN A 36 -20.39 33.97 19.34
N SER A 37 -19.60 34.87 18.75
CA SER A 37 -19.61 36.30 19.04
C SER A 37 -19.21 37.14 17.81
N GLU A 38 -19.38 38.46 17.92
CA GLU A 38 -18.90 39.46 16.94
C GLU A 38 -17.39 39.78 17.11
N GLU A 39 -16.67 39.10 17.99
CA GLU A 39 -15.24 39.34 18.20
C GLU A 39 -14.41 38.84 17.03
N SER A 40 -13.41 39.62 16.62
CA SER A 40 -12.58 39.33 15.45
C SER A 40 -11.90 37.96 15.51
N VAL A 41 -12.14 37.16 14.48
CA VAL A 41 -11.59 35.79 14.29
C VAL A 41 -11.32 35.49 12.82
N ASP A 42 -10.44 34.53 12.56
CA ASP A 42 -10.05 34.13 11.21
C ASP A 42 -10.99 33.07 10.61
N TYR A 43 -11.51 33.40 9.43
CA TYR A 43 -12.48 32.57 8.69
C TYR A 43 -12.02 31.16 8.27
N PRO A 44 -10.73 30.86 7.96
CA PRO A 44 -10.34 29.56 7.39
C PRO A 44 -10.67 28.36 8.29
N TYR A 45 -10.59 28.52 9.61
CA TYR A 45 -10.90 27.46 10.56
C TYR A 45 -12.37 27.01 10.47
N PHE A 46 -13.28 27.98 10.39
CA PHE A 46 -14.72 27.72 10.29
C PHE A 46 -15.12 27.19 8.91
N ALA A 47 -14.55 27.75 7.84
CA ALA A 47 -14.70 27.24 6.47
C ALA A 47 -14.32 25.76 6.39
N TRP A 48 -13.14 25.42 6.93
CA TRP A 48 -12.63 24.06 6.94
C TRP A 48 -13.48 23.12 7.78
N ALA A 49 -13.98 23.56 8.93
CA ALA A 49 -14.82 22.74 9.81
C ALA A 49 -16.15 22.33 9.14
N VAL A 50 -16.84 23.28 8.49
CA VAL A 50 -18.08 22.98 7.72
C VAL A 50 -17.75 22.11 6.53
N ALA A 51 -16.72 22.44 5.75
CA ALA A 51 -16.27 21.65 4.60
C ALA A 51 -15.96 20.20 4.99
N ARG A 52 -15.25 19.99 6.11
CA ARG A 52 -14.93 18.66 6.64
C ARG A 52 -16.18 17.88 7.03
N ALA A 53 -17.13 18.52 7.72
CA ALA A 53 -18.37 17.88 8.14
C ALA A 53 -19.20 17.39 6.94
N VAL A 54 -19.25 18.16 5.86
CA VAL A 54 -19.94 17.79 4.63
C VAL A 54 -19.18 16.72 3.85
N ALA A 55 -17.87 16.89 3.65
CA ALA A 55 -17.05 15.91 2.93
C ALA A 55 -16.95 14.55 3.64
N SER A 56 -17.05 14.52 4.97
CA SER A 56 -17.08 13.28 5.75
C SER A 56 -18.49 12.68 5.90
N GLN A 57 -19.51 13.28 5.27
CA GLN A 57 -20.91 12.87 5.42
C GLN A 57 -21.42 12.91 6.87
N GLU A 58 -20.78 13.72 7.72
CA GLU A 58 -21.28 13.98 9.08
C GLU A 58 -22.50 14.92 9.03
N CYS A 59 -22.54 15.78 8.03
CA CYS A 59 -23.69 16.63 7.72
C CYS A 59 -24.03 16.48 6.23
N ASP A 60 -25.32 16.51 5.91
CA ASP A 60 -25.82 16.38 4.54
C ASP A 60 -25.45 17.59 3.69
N ARG A 61 -25.44 18.79 4.31
CA ARG A 61 -25.19 20.07 3.66
C ARG A 61 -24.42 21.02 4.58
N GLY A 62 -23.82 22.04 3.98
CA GLY A 62 -23.10 23.09 4.70
C GLY A 62 -23.61 24.49 4.36
N ILE A 63 -23.52 25.41 5.31
CA ILE A 63 -23.74 26.84 5.12
C ILE A 63 -22.54 27.59 5.71
N LEU A 64 -21.95 28.47 4.91
CA LEU A 64 -20.84 29.34 5.32
C LEU A 64 -21.21 30.80 5.12
N VAL A 65 -20.88 31.63 6.10
CA VAL A 65 -21.12 33.07 6.03
C VAL A 65 -19.86 33.83 6.44
N CYS A 66 -19.47 34.85 5.68
CA CYS A 66 -18.51 35.86 6.14
C CYS A 66 -18.79 37.21 5.49
N GLY A 67 -17.89 38.18 5.62
CA GLY A 67 -18.07 39.51 5.03
C GLY A 67 -18.38 39.49 3.52
N SER A 68 -17.54 38.82 2.70
CA SER A 68 -17.73 38.71 1.23
C SER A 68 -18.08 37.30 0.74
N GLY A 69 -17.94 36.28 1.59
CA GLY A 69 -18.06 34.86 1.23
C GLY A 69 -16.92 34.31 0.34
N ILE A 70 -16.10 35.16 -0.27
CA ILE A 70 -15.03 34.73 -1.21
C ILE A 70 -14.02 33.80 -0.53
N GLY A 71 -13.41 34.24 0.58
CA GLY A 71 -12.39 33.46 1.29
C GLY A 71 -12.92 32.12 1.81
N MET A 72 -14.14 32.11 2.35
CA MET A 72 -14.81 30.89 2.83
C MET A 72 -15.01 29.88 1.69
N SER A 73 -15.45 30.35 0.51
CA SER A 73 -15.66 29.50 -0.66
C SER A 73 -14.34 28.89 -1.19
N ILE A 74 -13.25 29.67 -1.21
CA ILE A 74 -11.93 29.19 -1.62
C ILE A 74 -11.42 28.10 -0.67
N VAL A 75 -11.52 28.30 0.65
CA VAL A 75 -11.04 27.33 1.64
C VAL A 75 -11.85 26.04 1.58
N ALA A 76 -13.18 26.14 1.52
CA ALA A 76 -14.05 24.98 1.50
C ALA A 76 -13.80 24.07 0.28
N ASN A 77 -13.63 24.66 -0.92
CA ASN A 77 -13.38 23.92 -2.16
C ASN A 77 -11.98 23.27 -2.25
N ARG A 78 -11.09 23.46 -1.26
CA ARG A 78 -9.81 22.71 -1.21
C ARG A 78 -9.99 21.26 -0.77
N LEU A 79 -11.15 20.92 -0.21
CA LEU A 79 -11.41 19.57 0.29
C LEU A 79 -12.12 18.74 -0.79
N PRO A 80 -11.57 17.57 -1.18
CA PRO A 80 -12.21 16.71 -2.18
C PRO A 80 -13.65 16.35 -1.79
N GLY A 81 -14.55 16.35 -2.77
CA GLY A 81 -15.98 16.12 -2.57
C GLY A 81 -16.77 17.33 -2.06
N VAL A 82 -16.13 18.48 -1.83
CA VAL A 82 -16.82 19.75 -1.54
C VAL A 82 -17.04 20.55 -2.81
N ARG A 83 -18.26 21.06 -2.96
CA ARG A 83 -18.69 21.99 -4.01
C ARG A 83 -19.37 23.18 -3.36
N ALA A 84 -18.55 24.09 -2.83
CA ALA A 84 -19.02 25.29 -2.15
C ALA A 84 -19.26 26.43 -3.15
N ALA A 85 -20.46 27.01 -3.14
CA ALA A 85 -20.86 28.04 -4.08
C ALA A 85 -21.20 29.36 -3.37
N LEU A 86 -20.47 30.42 -3.71
CA LEU A 86 -20.80 31.78 -3.31
C LEU A 86 -22.02 32.28 -4.10
N CYS A 87 -23.12 32.54 -3.39
CA CYS A 87 -24.38 32.98 -3.98
C CYS A 87 -24.80 34.32 -3.38
N ASN A 88 -25.05 35.31 -4.23
CA ASN A 88 -25.58 36.62 -3.82
C ASN A 88 -26.97 36.92 -4.40
N ASN A 89 -27.58 35.97 -5.10
CA ASN A 89 -28.96 36.05 -5.60
C ASN A 89 -29.54 34.65 -5.85
N CYS A 90 -30.87 34.58 -6.02
CA CYS A 90 -31.60 33.32 -6.21
C CYS A 90 -31.22 32.60 -7.51
N PHE A 91 -30.84 33.33 -8.56
CA PHE A 91 -30.37 32.73 -9.80
C PHE A 91 -29.09 31.90 -9.58
N LEU A 92 -28.11 32.45 -8.87
CA LEU A 92 -26.87 31.73 -8.55
C LEU A 92 -27.12 30.57 -7.58
N ALA A 93 -27.98 30.74 -6.58
CA ALA A 93 -28.38 29.63 -5.70
C ALA A 93 -28.98 28.47 -6.48
N LYS A 94 -29.98 28.76 -7.34
CA LYS A 94 -30.61 27.75 -8.20
C LYS A 94 -29.58 27.09 -9.11
N ALA A 95 -28.82 27.87 -9.87
CA ALA A 95 -27.82 27.36 -10.80
C ALA A 95 -26.74 26.52 -10.09
N SER A 96 -26.33 26.89 -8.88
CA SER A 96 -25.32 26.14 -8.11
C SER A 96 -25.80 24.73 -7.75
N ARG A 97 -27.07 24.57 -7.38
CA ARG A 97 -27.68 23.27 -7.08
C ARG A 97 -28.04 22.50 -8.33
N GLU A 98 -28.76 23.14 -9.24
CA GLU A 98 -29.30 22.53 -10.44
C GLU A 98 -28.18 22.05 -11.37
N HIS A 99 -27.16 22.88 -11.58
CA HIS A 99 -26.10 22.59 -12.54
C HIS A 99 -24.84 21.98 -11.93
N ASN A 100 -24.55 22.24 -10.65
CA ASN A 100 -23.28 21.87 -10.03
C ASN A 100 -23.44 21.08 -8.73
N ASP A 101 -24.66 20.65 -8.38
CA ASP A 101 -24.97 19.94 -7.13
C ASP A 101 -24.17 20.48 -5.93
N ALA A 102 -24.10 21.81 -5.78
CA ALA A 102 -23.32 22.46 -4.75
C ALA A 102 -23.79 21.96 -3.38
N ASN A 103 -22.89 21.41 -2.56
CA ASN A 103 -23.24 20.83 -1.26
C ASN A 103 -22.96 21.78 -0.09
N ILE A 104 -22.36 22.95 -0.35
CA ILE A 104 -22.19 24.04 0.61
C ILE A 104 -22.64 25.36 -0.02
N LEU A 105 -23.57 26.05 0.64
CA LEU A 105 -23.96 27.42 0.32
C LEU A 105 -23.01 28.40 1.02
N VAL A 106 -22.48 29.37 0.29
CA VAL A 106 -21.63 30.43 0.85
C VAL A 106 -22.29 31.79 0.62
N LEU A 107 -22.41 32.60 1.67
CA LEU A 107 -23.02 33.93 1.65
C LEU A 107 -22.03 35.01 2.12
N GLY A 108 -22.13 36.20 1.52
CA GLY A 108 -21.41 37.41 1.92
C GLY A 108 -22.36 38.40 2.59
N GLU A 109 -22.25 38.61 3.89
CA GLU A 109 -23.17 39.47 4.66
C GLU A 109 -23.13 40.94 4.21
N ARG A 110 -22.05 41.41 3.60
CA ARG A 110 -21.95 42.80 3.09
C ARG A 110 -22.80 43.06 1.85
N ASP A 111 -23.09 42.03 1.07
CA ASP A 111 -23.80 42.13 -0.22
C ASP A 111 -25.20 41.51 -0.17
N VAL A 112 -25.53 40.78 0.90
CA VAL A 112 -26.78 40.02 1.03
C VAL A 112 -27.37 40.28 2.41
N ASP A 113 -28.47 41.04 2.46
CA ASP A 113 -29.23 41.24 3.69
C ASP A 113 -30.04 39.98 4.10
N GLN A 114 -30.65 40.01 5.28
CA GLN A 114 -31.36 38.86 5.84
C GLN A 114 -32.55 38.39 4.99
N ASN A 115 -33.28 39.30 4.36
CA ASN A 115 -34.45 38.95 3.53
C ASN A 115 -33.98 38.24 2.26
N HIS A 116 -33.00 38.81 1.56
CA HIS A 116 -32.41 38.19 0.38
C HIS A 116 -31.70 36.87 0.73
N ALA A 117 -31.00 36.79 1.87
CA ALA A 117 -30.36 35.56 2.32
C ALA A 117 -31.38 34.43 2.56
N LEU A 118 -32.56 34.76 3.08
CA LEU A 118 -33.64 33.79 3.26
C LEU A 118 -34.19 33.29 1.91
N GLU A 119 -34.40 34.18 0.94
CA GLU A 119 -34.83 33.81 -0.40
C GLU A 119 -33.80 32.90 -1.11
N ILE A 120 -32.52 33.24 -0.98
CA ILE A 120 -31.40 32.45 -1.51
C ILE A 120 -31.35 31.07 -0.84
N LEU A 121 -31.45 31.02 0.50
CA LEU A 121 -31.45 29.78 1.26
C LEU A 121 -32.62 28.87 0.85
N ASN A 122 -33.83 29.42 0.74
CA ASN A 122 -35.01 28.66 0.31
C ASN A 122 -34.80 28.08 -1.09
N THR A 123 -34.40 28.94 -2.03
CA THR A 123 -34.11 28.53 -3.41
C THR A 123 -33.08 27.41 -3.45
N TRP A 124 -32.00 27.51 -2.67
CA TRP A 124 -30.92 26.54 -2.65
C TRP A 124 -31.32 25.19 -2.01
N LEU A 125 -32.11 25.21 -0.94
CA LEU A 125 -32.58 23.98 -0.29
C LEU A 125 -33.62 23.23 -1.14
N GLU A 126 -34.50 23.96 -1.82
CA GLU A 126 -35.59 23.38 -2.61
C GLU A 126 -35.14 22.90 -4.00
N THR A 127 -34.12 23.55 -4.58
CA THR A 127 -33.64 23.22 -5.92
C THR A 127 -32.97 21.83 -5.96
N GLN A 128 -33.55 20.95 -6.78
CA GLN A 128 -33.02 19.63 -7.06
C GLN A 128 -31.91 19.66 -8.11
N PHE A 129 -31.00 18.69 -8.03
CA PHE A 129 -29.96 18.52 -9.05
C PHE A 129 -30.56 18.00 -10.36
N ALA A 130 -30.26 18.65 -11.49
CA ALA A 130 -30.86 18.31 -12.78
C ALA A 130 -30.30 17.04 -13.43
N GLY A 131 -29.15 16.52 -12.98
CA GLY A 131 -28.53 15.33 -13.56
C GLY A 131 -28.09 15.50 -15.02
N GLY A 132 -28.19 14.43 -15.83
CA GLY A 132 -27.87 14.46 -17.26
C GLY A 132 -26.49 15.03 -17.59
N ARG A 133 -26.45 16.10 -18.42
CA ARG A 133 -25.19 16.77 -18.80
C ARG A 133 -24.44 17.37 -17.61
N HIS A 134 -25.15 17.69 -16.52
CA HIS A 134 -24.60 18.25 -15.29
C HIS A 134 -23.96 17.16 -14.43
N ALA A 135 -24.57 15.98 -14.34
CA ALA A 135 -23.96 14.81 -13.70
C ALA A 135 -22.62 14.43 -14.33
N ARG A 136 -22.50 14.54 -15.66
CA ARG A 136 -21.22 14.32 -16.35
C ARG A 136 -20.14 15.32 -15.90
N ARG A 137 -20.47 16.61 -15.79
CA ARG A 137 -19.53 17.66 -15.34
C ARG A 137 -19.18 17.52 -13.87
N ILE A 138 -20.13 17.09 -13.05
CA ILE A 138 -19.88 16.82 -11.63
C ILE A 138 -18.97 15.63 -11.44
N ASN A 139 -19.16 14.58 -12.23
CA ASN A 139 -18.22 13.48 -12.25
C ASN A 139 -16.82 13.90 -12.69
N GLN A 140 -16.66 14.93 -13.54
CA GLN A 140 -15.36 15.50 -13.84
C GLN A 140 -14.80 16.23 -12.61
N ILE A 141 -15.57 17.14 -12.01
CA ILE A 141 -15.16 17.91 -10.82
C ILE A 141 -14.79 17.00 -9.63
N ASP A 142 -15.57 15.96 -9.37
CA ASP A 142 -15.41 15.09 -8.19
C ASP A 142 -14.45 13.93 -8.41
N ASN A 143 -14.33 13.38 -9.63
CA ASN A 143 -13.44 12.25 -9.90
C ASN A 143 -12.05 12.66 -10.42
N GLU A 144 -11.83 13.93 -10.80
CA GLU A 144 -10.51 14.40 -11.29
C GLU A 144 -9.48 14.66 -10.18
N TYR A 145 -9.84 14.54 -8.89
CA TYR A 145 -8.89 14.74 -7.78
C TYR A 145 -8.61 13.49 -6.97
N CYS A 146 -8.26 12.41 -7.68
CA CYS A 146 -6.92 11.86 -7.49
C CYS A 146 -6.18 12.09 -8.81
N ALA A 147 -5.57 13.27 -8.98
CA ALA A 147 -4.93 13.69 -10.23
C ALA A 147 -3.87 12.71 -10.76
N LEU A 148 -3.47 11.71 -9.97
CA LEU A 148 -2.57 10.63 -10.36
C LEU A 148 -3.21 9.59 -11.29
N ASP A 149 -4.54 9.44 -11.25
CA ASP A 149 -5.31 8.48 -12.04
C ASP A 149 -6.25 9.15 -13.05
N ASP A 150 -6.16 10.49 -13.22
CA ASP A 150 -6.81 11.16 -14.34
C ASP A 150 -5.95 11.02 -15.61
N TYR A 151 -6.38 10.12 -16.48
CA TYR A 151 -5.74 9.90 -17.77
C TYR A 151 -6.40 10.69 -18.91
N SER A 152 -7.23 11.70 -18.64
CA SER A 152 -7.95 12.48 -19.66
C SER A 152 -7.02 13.07 -20.72
N TYR A 153 -5.83 13.53 -20.33
CA TYR A 153 -4.81 14.02 -21.25
C TYR A 153 -4.18 12.89 -22.06
N LEU A 154 -3.76 11.81 -21.40
CA LEU A 154 -3.16 10.64 -22.05
C LEU A 154 -4.13 9.97 -23.02
N LYS A 155 -5.43 9.92 -22.69
CA LYS A 155 -6.48 9.31 -23.51
C LYS A 155 -6.64 9.96 -24.88
N ARG A 156 -6.29 11.26 -25.00
CA ARG A 156 -6.27 11.97 -26.29
C ARG A 156 -5.11 11.52 -27.17
N PHE A 157 -4.05 10.99 -26.57
CA PHE A 157 -2.83 10.56 -27.24
C PHE A 157 -2.80 9.04 -27.47
N ASP A 158 -3.11 8.26 -26.44
CA ASP A 158 -3.06 6.80 -26.43
C ASP A 158 -4.28 6.22 -25.68
N PRO A 159 -5.46 6.13 -26.32
CA PRO A 159 -6.67 5.60 -25.70
C PRO A 159 -6.58 4.09 -25.39
N GLU A 160 -5.79 3.32 -26.15
CA GLU A 160 -5.62 1.87 -25.95
C GLU A 160 -4.88 1.59 -24.65
N LEU A 161 -3.80 2.34 -24.37
CA LEU A 161 -3.09 2.23 -23.09
C LEU A 161 -3.99 2.64 -21.92
N VAL A 162 -4.80 3.69 -22.10
CA VAL A 162 -5.73 4.15 -21.06
C VAL A 162 -6.79 3.10 -20.72
N GLU A 163 -7.27 2.32 -21.70
CA GLU A 163 -8.18 1.20 -21.43
C GLU A 163 -7.53 0.18 -20.47
N GLY A 164 -6.27 -0.16 -20.69
CA GLY A 164 -5.50 -1.04 -19.80
C GLY A 164 -5.34 -0.46 -18.39
N LEU A 165 -5.04 0.84 -18.27
CA LEU A 165 -4.88 1.54 -16.99
C LEU A 165 -6.19 1.61 -16.21
N GLU A 166 -7.29 2.02 -16.85
CA GLU A 166 -8.63 2.05 -16.26
C GLU A 166 -9.10 0.63 -15.86
N GLY A 167 -8.79 -0.37 -16.69
CA GLY A 167 -9.06 -1.79 -16.43
C GLY A 167 -8.36 -2.30 -15.18
N GLU A 168 -7.06 -2.02 -15.01
CA GLU A 168 -6.30 -2.44 -13.82
C GLU A 168 -6.75 -1.72 -12.55
N ILE A 169 -7.10 -0.43 -12.63
CA ILE A 169 -7.71 0.30 -11.51
C ILE A 169 -9.00 -0.38 -11.07
N ASN A 170 -9.87 -0.73 -12.03
CA ASN A 170 -11.12 -1.42 -11.73
C ASN A 170 -10.87 -2.82 -11.16
N ARG A 171 -9.87 -3.56 -11.66
CA ARG A 171 -9.49 -4.86 -11.11
C ARG A 171 -9.12 -4.73 -9.63
N GLN A 172 -8.21 -3.81 -9.28
CA GLN A 172 -7.76 -3.60 -7.90
C GLN A 172 -8.87 -3.06 -7.00
N LYS A 173 -9.77 -2.22 -7.52
CA LYS A 173 -10.94 -1.73 -6.77
C LYS A 173 -11.92 -2.85 -6.43
N TYR A 174 -12.17 -3.77 -7.34
CA TYR A 174 -13.30 -4.72 -7.26
C TYR A 174 -12.92 -6.18 -7.06
N LYS A 175 -11.63 -6.51 -6.95
CA LYS A 175 -11.13 -7.82 -6.52
C LYS A 175 -10.49 -7.75 -5.13
N LEU A 176 -10.48 -8.88 -4.44
CA LEU A 176 -9.71 -9.11 -3.21
C LEU A 176 -8.29 -9.54 -3.58
N GLU A 177 -7.30 -8.71 -3.23
CA GLU A 177 -5.89 -8.98 -3.51
C GLU A 177 -5.24 -9.69 -2.32
N LEU A 178 -4.95 -10.97 -2.46
CA LEU A 178 -4.38 -11.84 -1.42
C LEU A 178 -3.00 -12.41 -1.82
N ILE A 179 -2.38 -11.90 -2.89
CA ILE A 179 -0.99 -12.23 -3.21
C ILE A 179 -0.07 -11.65 -2.11
N ALA A 180 0.64 -12.53 -1.40
CA ALA A 180 1.47 -12.16 -0.24
C ALA A 180 2.64 -11.19 -0.51
N SER A 181 3.00 -10.99 -1.78
CA SER A 181 4.03 -10.06 -2.23
C SER A 181 3.49 -8.75 -2.80
N GLU A 182 2.17 -8.59 -2.87
CA GLU A 182 1.53 -7.35 -3.34
C GLU A 182 1.12 -6.46 -2.19
N ASN A 183 1.09 -5.16 -2.47
CA ASN A 183 0.61 -4.13 -1.58
C ASN A 183 0.28 -2.88 -2.40
N ILE A 184 -0.39 -1.92 -1.78
CA ILE A 184 -0.84 -0.69 -2.44
C ILE A 184 -0.02 0.48 -1.89
N ALA A 185 0.80 1.08 -2.74
CA ALA A 185 1.58 2.26 -2.38
C ALA A 185 0.67 3.47 -2.11
N SER A 186 1.06 4.35 -1.19
CA SER A 186 0.30 5.55 -0.88
C SER A 186 0.21 6.50 -2.08
N PRO A 187 -0.83 7.37 -2.13
CA PRO A 187 -0.92 8.41 -3.16
C PRO A 187 0.35 9.27 -3.24
N TRP A 188 0.98 9.58 -2.10
CA TRP A 188 2.20 10.39 -2.10
C TRP A 188 3.40 9.64 -2.70
N VAL A 189 3.57 8.34 -2.38
CA VAL A 189 4.60 7.50 -3.01
C VAL A 189 4.39 7.47 -4.53
N ARG A 190 3.15 7.25 -4.98
CA ARG A 190 2.80 7.25 -6.42
C ARG A 190 3.08 8.60 -7.08
N GLN A 191 2.76 9.71 -6.41
CA GLN A 191 3.06 11.05 -6.93
C GLN A 191 4.56 11.29 -7.12
N VAL A 192 5.38 10.86 -6.16
CA VAL A 192 6.85 11.03 -6.27
C VAL A 192 7.43 10.14 -7.37
N MET A 193 6.89 8.94 -7.58
CA MET A 193 7.30 8.06 -8.68
C MET A 193 7.14 8.72 -10.05
N ALA A 194 6.08 9.52 -10.25
CA ALA A 194 5.79 10.22 -11.51
C ALA A 194 6.42 11.63 -11.59
N SER A 195 7.40 11.95 -10.75
CA SER A 195 7.99 13.29 -10.67
C SER A 195 9.09 13.56 -11.70
N VAL A 196 9.47 14.84 -11.83
CA VAL A 196 10.57 15.34 -12.69
C VAL A 196 11.92 14.65 -12.42
N MET A 197 12.09 14.01 -11.26
CA MET A 197 13.30 13.23 -10.95
C MET A 197 13.54 12.08 -11.92
N THR A 198 12.54 11.66 -12.70
CA THR A 198 12.70 10.66 -13.75
C THR A 198 13.67 11.07 -14.86
N HIS A 199 13.82 12.37 -15.11
CA HIS A 199 14.73 12.88 -16.15
C HIS A 199 16.21 12.88 -15.72
N LYS A 200 16.49 12.80 -14.41
CA LYS A 200 17.83 13.07 -13.90
C LYS A 200 18.72 11.82 -13.92
N TYR A 201 19.75 11.86 -14.77
CA TYR A 201 20.86 10.91 -14.75
C TYR A 201 21.88 11.31 -13.67
N ALA A 202 22.13 10.43 -12.69
CA ALA A 202 22.90 10.74 -11.47
C ALA A 202 23.86 9.62 -11.05
N GLU A 203 24.67 9.11 -11.99
CA GLU A 203 25.68 8.09 -11.70
C GLU A 203 26.66 8.49 -10.59
N GLY A 204 27.05 7.51 -9.77
CA GLY A 204 27.81 7.71 -8.53
C GLY A 204 26.91 7.72 -7.30
N TYR A 205 27.40 8.35 -6.23
CA TYR A 205 26.73 8.44 -4.92
C TYR A 205 26.67 9.91 -4.46
N PRO A 206 25.84 10.26 -3.46
CA PRO A 206 25.73 11.64 -2.99
C PRO A 206 27.08 12.29 -2.69
N GLY A 207 27.30 13.50 -3.21
CA GLY A 207 28.56 14.24 -3.12
C GLY A 207 29.73 13.69 -3.98
N ARG A 208 29.56 12.57 -4.67
CA ARG A 208 30.56 11.93 -5.54
C ARG A 208 29.90 11.40 -6.82
N ARG A 209 29.38 12.33 -7.62
CA ARG A 209 28.68 12.04 -8.88
C ARG A 209 29.60 12.16 -10.09
N TYR A 210 29.30 11.40 -11.13
CA TYR A 210 30.00 11.47 -12.42
C TYR A 210 29.51 12.65 -13.29
N TYR A 211 28.31 13.16 -13.00
CA TYR A 211 27.68 14.27 -13.72
C TYR A 211 27.31 15.41 -12.77
N GLY A 212 27.33 16.65 -13.28
CA GLY A 212 26.89 17.84 -12.56
C GLY A 212 25.37 17.94 -12.38
N GLY A 213 24.90 18.93 -11.62
CA GLY A 213 23.48 19.23 -11.42
C GLY A 213 22.74 18.19 -10.57
N CYS A 214 23.42 17.58 -9.59
CA CYS A 214 22.86 16.53 -8.73
C CYS A 214 22.43 17.03 -7.32
N GLU A 215 22.50 18.33 -7.05
CA GLU A 215 22.26 18.91 -5.72
C GLU A 215 20.93 18.49 -5.08
N TYR A 216 19.83 18.43 -5.84
CA TYR A 216 18.52 18.05 -5.31
C TYR A 216 18.26 16.54 -5.28
N VAL A 217 18.85 15.78 -6.19
CA VAL A 217 18.71 14.31 -6.18
C VAL A 217 19.57 13.68 -5.08
N ASP A 218 20.68 14.32 -4.71
CA ASP A 218 21.47 13.96 -3.54
C ASP A 218 20.68 14.11 -2.24
N ILE A 219 19.82 15.15 -2.10
CA ILE A 219 18.92 15.27 -0.96
C ILE A 219 17.99 14.05 -0.88
N ALA A 220 17.37 13.65 -2.00
CA ALA A 220 16.45 12.52 -2.03
C ALA A 220 17.13 11.20 -1.66
N GLU A 221 18.33 10.94 -2.20
CA GLU A 221 19.08 9.73 -1.91
C GLU A 221 19.60 9.69 -0.46
N THR A 222 20.13 10.81 0.05
CA THR A 222 20.54 10.95 1.45
C THR A 222 19.38 10.70 2.40
N LEU A 223 18.21 11.31 2.15
CA LEU A 223 17.01 11.08 2.96
C LEU A 223 16.58 9.60 2.94
N ALA A 224 16.69 8.91 1.81
CA ALA A 224 16.35 7.50 1.74
C ALA A 224 17.33 6.64 2.56
N ILE A 225 18.63 6.92 2.47
CA ILE A 225 19.70 6.25 3.22
C ILE A 225 19.51 6.46 4.72
N GLU A 226 19.35 7.71 5.16
CA GLU A 226 19.20 8.05 6.58
C GLU A 226 17.96 7.40 7.19
N ARG A 227 16.83 7.46 6.48
CA ARG A 227 15.57 6.88 6.97
C ARG A 227 15.63 5.37 7.06
N VAL A 228 16.18 4.68 6.05
CA VAL A 228 16.28 3.20 6.09
C VAL A 228 17.27 2.74 7.16
N LYS A 229 18.39 3.45 7.34
CA LYS A 229 19.31 3.21 8.46
C LYS A 229 18.61 3.40 9.80
N LYS A 230 17.81 4.46 9.96
CA LYS A 230 17.04 4.73 11.18
C LYS A 230 16.00 3.64 11.47
N ILE A 231 15.31 3.13 10.46
CA ILE A 231 14.31 2.06 10.62
C ILE A 231 14.95 0.79 11.20
N PHE A 232 16.08 0.37 10.63
CA PHE A 232 16.66 -0.94 10.94
C PHE A 232 17.84 -0.90 11.93
N GLY A 233 18.35 0.29 12.26
CA GLY A 233 19.55 0.44 13.08
C GLY A 233 20.82 -0.05 12.37
N ALA A 234 20.93 0.22 11.06
CA ALA A 234 22.06 -0.24 10.24
C ALA A 234 23.17 0.81 10.12
N ASP A 235 24.42 0.36 10.07
CA ASP A 235 25.60 1.22 9.89
C ASP A 235 25.68 1.80 8.49
N TYR A 236 25.35 0.99 7.48
CA TYR A 236 25.41 1.35 6.07
C TYR A 236 24.11 0.97 5.34
N ALA A 237 23.76 1.76 4.32
CA ALA A 237 22.68 1.43 3.40
C ALA A 237 23.00 1.87 1.96
N ASN A 238 22.62 1.02 1.00
CA ASN A 238 22.57 1.36 -0.42
C ASN A 238 21.13 1.23 -0.92
N VAL A 239 20.59 2.31 -1.47
CA VAL A 239 19.18 2.43 -1.90
C VAL A 239 19.03 2.43 -3.43
N GLN A 240 20.10 2.21 -4.17
CA GLN A 240 20.10 2.26 -5.64
C GLN A 240 19.62 0.98 -6.36
N PRO A 241 19.60 -0.24 -5.76
CA PRO A 241 19.11 -1.41 -6.47
C PRO A 241 17.68 -1.24 -7.04
N HIS A 242 17.51 -1.52 -8.33
CA HIS A 242 16.21 -1.37 -8.99
C HIS A 242 15.22 -2.49 -8.62
N SER A 243 15.72 -3.64 -8.16
CA SER A 243 14.90 -4.79 -7.77
C SER A 243 15.58 -5.64 -6.70
N GLY A 244 14.81 -6.52 -6.03
CA GLY A 244 15.34 -7.42 -5.01
C GLY A 244 16.40 -8.39 -5.56
N THR A 245 16.18 -8.92 -6.77
CA THR A 245 17.17 -9.77 -7.46
C THR A 245 18.47 -9.02 -7.71
N GLN A 246 18.43 -7.74 -8.07
CA GLN A 246 19.64 -6.93 -8.25
C GLN A 246 20.32 -6.57 -6.93
N ALA A 247 19.57 -6.39 -5.84
CA ALA A 247 20.18 -6.25 -4.51
C ALA A 247 20.94 -7.52 -4.11
N ASN A 248 20.36 -8.71 -4.33
CA ASN A 248 21.04 -9.99 -4.10
C ASN A 248 22.26 -10.14 -5.03
N MET A 249 22.11 -9.76 -6.30
CA MET A 249 23.20 -9.75 -7.27
C MET A 249 24.37 -8.88 -6.80
N ALA A 250 24.12 -7.65 -6.35
CA ALA A 250 25.16 -6.77 -5.86
C ALA A 250 25.94 -7.36 -4.69
N VAL A 251 25.27 -8.04 -3.75
CA VAL A 251 25.95 -8.72 -2.64
C VAL A 251 26.76 -9.91 -3.15
N TYR A 252 26.19 -10.78 -3.99
CA TYR A 252 26.91 -11.94 -4.51
C TYR A 252 28.16 -11.53 -5.29
N PHE A 253 28.05 -10.61 -6.25
CA PHE A 253 29.20 -10.13 -7.01
C PHE A 253 30.22 -9.35 -6.17
N ALA A 254 29.81 -8.80 -5.01
CA ALA A 254 30.73 -8.13 -4.11
C ALA A 254 31.64 -9.12 -3.36
N VAL A 255 31.15 -10.29 -2.98
CA VAL A 255 31.89 -11.20 -2.08
C VAL A 255 32.15 -12.60 -2.60
N LEU A 256 31.58 -12.95 -3.75
CA LEU A 256 31.70 -14.27 -4.37
C LEU A 256 32.35 -14.18 -5.75
N LYS A 257 32.95 -15.27 -6.16
CA LYS A 257 33.40 -15.55 -7.54
C LYS A 257 32.51 -16.63 -8.15
N PRO A 258 32.33 -16.64 -9.49
CA PRO A 258 31.66 -17.76 -10.15
C PRO A 258 32.28 -19.11 -9.72
N GLY A 259 31.43 -20.09 -9.45
CA GLY A 259 31.80 -21.39 -8.91
C GLY A 259 31.86 -21.47 -7.38
N ASP A 260 31.88 -20.34 -6.65
CA ASP A 260 31.80 -20.37 -5.18
C ASP A 260 30.48 -21.02 -4.72
N THR A 261 30.53 -21.69 -3.57
CA THR A 261 29.38 -22.40 -3.02
C THR A 261 28.49 -21.48 -2.19
N ILE A 262 27.18 -21.49 -2.47
CA ILE A 262 26.13 -20.83 -1.67
C ILE A 262 25.24 -21.91 -1.05
N LEU A 263 24.98 -21.79 0.25
CA LEU A 263 23.97 -22.58 0.95
C LEU A 263 22.70 -21.75 1.13
N SER A 264 21.58 -22.19 0.58
CA SER A 264 20.32 -21.42 0.57
C SER A 264 19.07 -22.28 0.71
N MET A 265 17.91 -21.66 0.96
CA MET A 265 16.65 -22.39 1.06
C MET A 265 16.18 -22.91 -0.29
N SER A 266 15.78 -24.18 -0.33
CA SER A 266 15.18 -24.81 -1.51
C SER A 266 13.89 -24.10 -1.95
N LEU A 267 13.71 -23.88 -3.25
CA LEU A 267 12.53 -23.19 -3.81
C LEU A 267 11.20 -23.87 -3.46
N PRO A 268 11.03 -25.20 -3.62
CA PRO A 268 9.81 -25.90 -3.21
C PRO A 268 9.48 -25.78 -1.70
N HIS A 269 10.49 -25.51 -0.86
CA HIS A 269 10.32 -25.40 0.58
C HIS A 269 10.15 -23.96 1.07
N GLY A 270 10.11 -22.98 0.15
CA GLY A 270 9.82 -21.58 0.47
C GLY A 270 10.90 -20.59 0.07
N GLY A 271 12.01 -21.04 -0.55
CA GLY A 271 13.07 -20.16 -1.07
C GLY A 271 12.60 -19.22 -2.19
N HIS A 272 13.52 -18.42 -2.73
CA HIS A 272 13.27 -17.53 -3.86
C HIS A 272 14.15 -17.89 -5.06
N LEU A 273 13.75 -17.49 -6.27
CA LEU A 273 14.52 -17.77 -7.49
C LEU A 273 15.97 -17.27 -7.42
N SER A 274 16.18 -16.06 -6.88
CA SER A 274 17.52 -15.45 -6.72
C SER A 274 18.38 -16.08 -5.61
N HIS A 275 17.87 -17.10 -4.91
CA HIS A 275 18.62 -17.81 -3.89
C HIS A 275 19.43 -18.97 -4.47
N GLY A 276 19.26 -19.29 -5.76
CA GLY A 276 20.06 -20.32 -6.42
C GLY A 276 19.32 -21.13 -7.48
N SER A 277 18.16 -20.68 -7.96
CA SER A 277 17.45 -21.39 -9.02
C SER A 277 18.29 -21.48 -10.29
N PRO A 278 18.35 -22.63 -10.99
CA PRO A 278 19.13 -22.80 -12.23
C PRO A 278 18.77 -21.84 -13.36
N VAL A 279 17.53 -21.32 -13.35
CA VAL A 279 17.06 -20.34 -14.35
C VAL A 279 17.41 -18.88 -13.98
N ASN A 280 17.97 -18.66 -12.79
CA ASN A 280 18.41 -17.36 -12.31
C ASN A 280 19.93 -17.24 -12.37
N PHE A 281 20.48 -16.03 -12.50
CA PHE A 281 21.93 -15.78 -12.51
C PHE A 281 22.64 -16.45 -11.33
N SER A 282 21.98 -16.52 -10.16
CA SER A 282 22.54 -17.13 -8.97
C SER A 282 22.83 -18.62 -9.17
N GLY A 283 21.89 -19.38 -9.76
CA GLY A 283 22.10 -20.81 -10.02
C GLY A 283 22.92 -21.09 -11.28
N GLN A 284 23.08 -20.11 -12.17
CA GLN A 284 23.94 -20.21 -13.35
C GLN A 284 25.42 -20.00 -13.03
N LEU A 285 25.72 -19.08 -12.11
CA LEU A 285 27.09 -18.66 -11.82
C LEU A 285 27.73 -19.36 -10.63
N TYR A 286 26.94 -19.78 -9.63
CA TYR A 286 27.44 -20.30 -8.36
C TYR A 286 27.04 -21.76 -8.16
N ASN A 287 27.82 -22.48 -7.37
CA ASN A 287 27.45 -23.83 -6.94
C ASN A 287 26.44 -23.73 -5.79
N ILE A 288 25.23 -24.25 -5.98
CA ILE A 288 24.17 -24.12 -4.98
C ILE A 288 23.96 -25.42 -4.23
N VAL A 289 24.04 -25.33 -2.90
CA VAL A 289 23.57 -26.37 -1.98
C VAL A 289 22.29 -25.87 -1.33
N PHE A 290 21.26 -26.70 -1.33
CA PHE A 290 19.96 -26.33 -0.76
C PHE A 290 19.76 -26.98 0.60
N TYR A 291 19.31 -26.19 1.58
CA TYR A 291 18.69 -26.69 2.81
C TYR A 291 17.16 -26.63 2.71
N GLY A 292 16.48 -27.41 3.53
CA GLY A 292 15.03 -27.55 3.50
C GLY A 292 14.34 -27.22 4.81
N VAL A 293 13.22 -27.92 5.00
CA VAL A 293 12.41 -27.93 6.22
C VAL A 293 12.25 -29.39 6.64
N SER A 294 12.02 -29.65 7.93
CA SER A 294 11.74 -31.00 8.43
C SER A 294 10.40 -31.53 7.89
N ARG A 295 10.29 -32.86 7.68
CA ARG A 295 9.05 -33.51 7.25
C ARG A 295 7.97 -33.50 8.33
N GLU A 296 8.39 -33.47 9.58
CA GLU A 296 7.54 -33.56 10.76
C GLU A 296 6.94 -32.19 11.12
N THR A 297 7.73 -31.13 11.02
CA THR A 297 7.33 -29.78 11.48
C THR A 297 7.07 -28.82 10.33
N GLU A 298 7.59 -29.08 9.13
CA GLU A 298 7.61 -28.16 7.98
C GLU A 298 8.25 -26.80 8.35
N THR A 299 9.13 -26.80 9.36
CA THR A 299 9.98 -25.67 9.75
C THR A 299 11.43 -25.94 9.39
N ILE A 300 12.24 -24.88 9.23
CA ILE A 300 13.66 -25.00 8.87
C ILE A 300 14.36 -25.94 9.85
N ASP A 301 15.03 -26.96 9.32
CA ASP A 301 15.88 -27.86 10.10
C ASP A 301 17.28 -27.26 10.22
N TYR A 302 17.54 -26.58 11.33
CA TYR A 302 18.83 -25.92 11.56
C TYR A 302 19.99 -26.91 11.72
N GLU A 303 19.74 -28.16 12.10
CA GLU A 303 20.79 -29.18 12.14
C GLU A 303 21.14 -29.64 10.72
N GLU A 304 20.14 -29.82 9.84
CA GLU A 304 20.39 -30.04 8.41
C GLU A 304 21.23 -28.90 7.82
N VAL A 305 20.85 -27.63 8.09
CA VAL A 305 21.60 -26.45 7.64
C VAL A 305 23.06 -26.54 8.12
N ARG A 306 23.28 -26.88 9.40
CA ARG A 306 24.61 -27.00 9.99
C ARG A 306 25.43 -28.12 9.34
N GLN A 307 24.85 -29.30 9.17
CA GLN A 307 25.52 -30.44 8.55
C GLN A 307 25.90 -30.17 7.09
N LEU A 308 25.01 -29.55 6.32
CA LEU A 308 25.29 -29.12 4.95
C LEU A 308 26.40 -28.07 4.92
N ALA A 309 26.39 -27.09 5.83
CA ALA A 309 27.44 -26.09 5.93
C ALA A 309 28.80 -26.73 6.24
N LEU A 310 28.85 -27.64 7.22
CA LEU A 310 30.08 -28.36 7.59
C LEU A 310 30.64 -29.19 6.44
N LYS A 311 29.76 -29.88 5.70
CA LYS A 311 30.13 -30.75 4.58
C LYS A 311 30.60 -29.97 3.35
N HIS A 312 29.88 -28.91 2.98
CA HIS A 312 30.08 -28.21 1.71
C HIS A 312 30.91 -26.93 1.83
N LYS A 313 31.19 -26.46 3.05
CA LYS A 313 31.99 -25.26 3.36
C LYS A 313 31.61 -24.07 2.45
N PRO A 314 30.33 -23.64 2.45
CA PRO A 314 29.87 -22.56 1.59
C PRO A 314 30.63 -21.26 1.89
N LYS A 315 30.80 -20.41 0.87
CA LYS A 315 31.30 -19.04 1.07
C LYS A 315 30.23 -18.12 1.63
N LEU A 316 28.96 -18.41 1.32
CA LEU A 316 27.82 -17.63 1.78
C LEU A 316 26.65 -18.55 2.15
N ILE A 317 26.07 -18.29 3.31
CA ILE A 317 24.80 -18.88 3.75
C ILE A 317 23.74 -17.78 3.61
N LEU A 318 22.68 -18.08 2.85
CA LEU A 318 21.55 -17.17 2.68
C LEU A 318 20.37 -17.64 3.52
N ALA A 319 19.86 -16.75 4.39
CA ALA A 319 18.62 -16.95 5.14
C ALA A 319 17.53 -15.97 4.64
N GLY A 320 16.43 -16.49 4.13
CA GLY A 320 15.34 -15.68 3.59
C GLY A 320 14.38 -16.54 2.79
N ALA A 321 13.12 -16.11 2.67
CA ALA A 321 12.08 -16.92 2.07
C ALA A 321 10.99 -16.08 1.39
N SER A 322 10.39 -16.64 0.36
CA SER A 322 9.19 -16.13 -0.31
C SER A 322 7.91 -16.74 0.24
N ALA A 323 7.98 -17.98 0.73
CA ALA A 323 6.82 -18.76 1.16
C ALA A 323 7.15 -19.61 2.39
N TYR A 324 7.54 -18.94 3.48
CA TYR A 324 7.77 -19.56 4.78
C TYR A 324 6.96 -18.82 5.85
N PRO A 325 5.98 -19.46 6.51
CA PRO A 325 5.03 -18.78 7.39
C PRO A 325 5.52 -18.60 8.83
N ARG A 326 6.75 -19.03 9.15
CA ARG A 326 7.29 -19.01 10.52
C ARG A 326 8.43 -18.02 10.68
N ILE A 327 8.76 -17.75 11.93
CA ILE A 327 9.97 -16.99 12.29
C ILE A 327 11.23 -17.74 11.85
N ILE A 328 12.21 -17.00 11.34
CA ILE A 328 13.55 -17.48 11.01
C ILE A 328 14.52 -17.05 12.12
N ASP A 329 15.28 -17.99 12.66
CA ASP A 329 16.30 -17.74 13.68
C ASP A 329 17.61 -17.30 13.03
N PHE A 330 17.75 -15.98 12.84
CA PHE A 330 18.94 -15.38 12.26
C PHE A 330 20.20 -15.55 13.14
N LYS A 331 20.03 -15.69 14.47
CA LYS A 331 21.14 -15.96 15.37
C LYS A 331 21.68 -17.36 15.12
N LYS A 332 20.81 -18.35 14.94
CA LYS A 332 21.25 -19.71 14.64
C LYS A 332 21.98 -19.81 13.31
N PHE A 333 21.50 -19.10 12.29
CA PHE A 333 22.20 -18.98 11.01
C PHE A 333 23.59 -18.33 11.18
N ARG A 334 23.73 -17.33 12.05
CA ARG A 334 25.04 -16.72 12.37
C ARG A 334 25.99 -17.72 12.99
N GLU A 335 25.56 -18.45 14.01
CA GLU A 335 26.38 -19.47 14.69
C GLU A 335 26.93 -20.49 13.68
N ILE A 336 26.08 -20.96 12.76
CA ILE A 336 26.47 -21.92 11.72
C ILE A 336 27.45 -21.28 10.72
N ALA A 337 27.19 -20.04 10.29
CA ALA A 337 28.07 -19.33 9.37
C ALA A 337 29.47 -19.13 9.97
N ASP A 338 29.55 -18.78 11.25
CA ASP A 338 30.82 -18.63 11.99
C ASP A 338 31.60 -19.94 12.08
N GLU A 339 30.92 -21.05 12.35
CA GLU A 339 31.54 -22.37 12.48
C GLU A 339 32.28 -22.81 11.20
N VAL A 340 31.83 -22.34 10.03
CA VAL A 340 32.43 -22.68 8.73
C VAL A 340 33.17 -21.53 8.06
N GLY A 341 33.21 -20.35 8.68
CA GLY A 341 33.83 -19.15 8.12
C GLY A 341 33.11 -18.59 6.88
N ALA A 342 31.78 -18.73 6.81
CA ALA A 342 30.95 -18.22 5.73
C ALA A 342 30.37 -16.83 6.03
N TYR A 343 30.05 -16.07 4.98
CA TYR A 343 29.20 -14.89 5.14
C TYR A 343 27.74 -15.30 5.35
N LEU A 344 27.09 -14.79 6.40
CA LEU A 344 25.63 -14.74 6.48
C LEU A 344 25.06 -13.55 5.68
N MET A 345 24.18 -13.85 4.72
CA MET A 345 23.30 -12.88 4.06
C MET A 345 21.85 -13.17 4.43
N VAL A 346 21.07 -12.12 4.72
CA VAL A 346 19.61 -12.24 4.95
C VAL A 346 18.83 -11.52 3.87
N ASP A 347 17.93 -12.23 3.19
CA ASP A 347 16.93 -11.61 2.31
C ASP A 347 15.60 -11.49 3.06
N MET A 348 15.31 -10.29 3.56
CA MET A 348 14.12 -10.01 4.37
C MET A 348 12.96 -9.44 3.55
N ALA A 349 12.99 -9.52 2.22
CA ALA A 349 12.06 -8.84 1.31
C ALA A 349 10.58 -8.94 1.70
N HIS A 350 10.14 -10.11 2.14
CA HIS A 350 8.76 -10.39 2.52
C HIS A 350 8.39 -9.83 3.90
N ILE A 351 9.32 -9.81 4.85
CA ILE A 351 9.08 -9.49 6.27
C ILE A 351 9.63 -8.12 6.69
N ALA A 352 10.25 -7.37 5.78
CA ALA A 352 10.89 -6.09 6.08
C ALA A 352 9.96 -5.08 6.77
N GLY A 353 8.69 -5.00 6.37
CA GLY A 353 7.71 -4.14 7.05
C GLY A 353 7.43 -4.56 8.49
N LEU A 354 7.36 -5.87 8.75
CA LEU A 354 7.15 -6.41 10.10
C LEU A 354 8.37 -6.18 10.99
N ILE A 355 9.58 -6.33 10.43
CA ILE A 355 10.84 -6.03 11.12
C ILE A 355 10.92 -4.53 11.44
N ALA A 356 10.60 -3.66 10.48
CA ALA A 356 10.56 -2.21 10.67
C ALA A 356 9.61 -1.78 11.81
N ALA A 357 8.51 -2.52 11.99
CA ALA A 357 7.55 -2.31 13.09
C ALA A 357 7.93 -2.97 14.42
N GLY A 358 9.04 -3.73 14.47
CA GLY A 358 9.46 -4.50 15.64
C GLY A 358 8.59 -5.71 15.96
N LEU A 359 7.88 -6.27 14.95
CA LEU A 359 6.95 -7.39 15.10
C LEU A 359 7.48 -8.72 14.54
N HIS A 360 8.71 -8.71 14.03
CA HIS A 360 9.44 -9.89 13.58
C HIS A 360 10.92 -9.73 13.95
N PRO A 361 11.66 -10.80 14.30
CA PRO A 361 13.08 -10.68 14.64
C PRO A 361 13.91 -9.95 13.58
N SER A 362 14.79 -9.07 14.05
CA SER A 362 15.73 -8.35 13.20
C SER A 362 16.94 -9.22 12.88
N PRO A 363 17.45 -9.21 11.63
CA PRO A 363 18.72 -9.85 11.28
C PRO A 363 19.95 -9.05 11.76
N ILE A 364 19.77 -7.82 12.29
CA ILE A 364 20.83 -7.05 12.93
C ILE A 364 20.88 -7.44 14.42
N PRO A 365 22.06 -7.77 15.00
CA PRO A 365 23.42 -7.58 14.45
C PRO A 365 24.04 -8.82 13.75
N TYR A 366 23.25 -9.85 13.47
CA TYR A 366 23.74 -11.17 13.04
C TYR A 366 24.27 -11.22 11.59
N ALA A 367 23.52 -10.67 10.64
CA ALA A 367 23.86 -10.77 9.22
C ALA A 367 24.99 -9.81 8.82
N HIS A 368 25.86 -10.24 7.90
CA HIS A 368 26.85 -9.35 7.29
C HIS A 368 26.20 -8.46 6.23
N PHE A 369 25.27 -9.05 5.47
CA PHE A 369 24.53 -8.41 4.39
C PHE A 369 23.05 -8.64 4.58
N ILE A 370 22.23 -7.61 4.40
CA ILE A 370 20.78 -7.72 4.43
C ILE A 370 20.26 -7.10 3.14
N THR A 371 19.47 -7.84 2.38
CA THR A 371 18.77 -7.34 1.20
C THR A 371 17.27 -7.32 1.44
N SER A 372 16.59 -6.38 0.79
CA SER A 372 15.14 -6.32 0.84
C SER A 372 14.58 -5.56 -0.34
N THR A 373 13.36 -5.93 -0.72
CA THR A 373 12.51 -5.10 -1.56
C THR A 373 11.79 -4.00 -0.80
N THR A 374 11.29 -2.98 -1.49
CA THR A 374 10.56 -1.85 -0.88
C THR A 374 9.03 -1.92 -1.04
N HIS A 375 8.48 -2.80 -1.89
CA HIS A 375 7.06 -2.78 -2.30
C HIS A 375 6.13 -3.74 -1.57
N LYS A 376 6.66 -4.76 -0.88
CA LYS A 376 5.84 -5.80 -0.21
C LYS A 376 5.23 -5.27 1.09
N THR A 377 5.60 -5.83 2.23
CA THR A 377 5.16 -5.34 3.54
C THR A 377 5.66 -3.93 3.85
N MET A 378 6.73 -3.46 3.20
CA MET A 378 7.20 -2.07 3.28
C MET A 378 6.31 -1.04 2.55
N ARG A 379 5.38 -1.48 1.70
CA ARG A 379 4.36 -0.63 1.02
C ARG A 379 4.92 0.57 0.22
N GLY A 380 6.17 0.51 -0.19
CA GLY A 380 6.84 1.52 -1.00
C GLY A 380 6.77 1.25 -2.51
N PRO A 381 7.57 1.97 -3.31
CA PRO A 381 7.65 1.73 -4.75
C PRO A 381 8.32 0.37 -5.05
N ARG A 382 8.21 -0.13 -6.29
CA ARG A 382 9.09 -1.22 -6.75
C ARG A 382 10.55 -0.74 -6.71
N GLY A 383 11.42 -1.61 -6.20
CA GLY A 383 12.77 -1.22 -5.79
C GLY A 383 13.31 -2.13 -4.70
N ALA A 384 14.58 -1.94 -4.35
CA ALA A 384 15.23 -2.64 -3.26
C ALA A 384 16.29 -1.78 -2.56
N PHE A 385 16.81 -2.29 -1.45
CA PHE A 385 17.93 -1.72 -0.71
C PHE A 385 18.81 -2.83 -0.13
N ILE A 386 20.03 -2.46 0.22
CA ILE A 386 21.02 -3.31 0.89
C ILE A 386 21.42 -2.61 2.17
N LEU A 387 21.44 -3.34 3.29
CA LEU A 387 22.05 -2.91 4.54
C LEU A 387 23.27 -3.80 4.81
N ALA A 388 24.29 -3.23 5.42
CA ALA A 388 25.49 -3.95 5.84
C ALA A 388 26.21 -3.20 6.95
N LYS A 389 27.31 -3.78 7.44
CA LYS A 389 28.32 -3.06 8.21
C LYS A 389 29.09 -2.08 7.31
N GLU A 390 29.59 -1.00 7.89
CA GLU A 390 30.32 0.05 7.16
C GLU A 390 31.56 -0.47 6.41
N GLU A 391 32.23 -1.50 6.93
CA GLU A 391 33.39 -2.13 6.28
C GLU A 391 33.10 -2.64 4.85
N PHE A 392 31.84 -2.98 4.55
CA PHE A 392 31.42 -3.45 3.23
C PHE A 392 30.90 -2.34 2.31
N ALA A 393 30.81 -1.09 2.78
CA ALA A 393 30.23 0.03 2.03
C ALA A 393 30.90 0.22 0.67
N LYS A 394 32.24 0.24 0.65
CA LYS A 394 33.02 0.48 -0.58
C LYS A 394 32.80 -0.61 -1.62
N ILE A 395 32.78 -1.87 -1.22
CA ILE A 395 32.65 -2.99 -2.17
C ILE A 395 31.22 -3.10 -2.71
N ILE A 396 30.20 -2.93 -1.86
CA ILE A 396 28.79 -2.95 -2.28
C ILE A 396 28.49 -1.78 -3.22
N ASN A 397 28.97 -0.58 -2.90
CA ASN A 397 28.81 0.59 -3.77
C ASN A 397 29.45 0.33 -5.13
N LYS A 398 30.74 -0.04 -5.16
CA LYS A 398 31.46 -0.33 -6.41
C LYS A 398 30.78 -1.41 -7.26
N THR A 399 30.25 -2.46 -6.62
CA THR A 399 29.57 -3.55 -7.32
C THR A 399 28.20 -3.10 -7.85
N THR A 400 27.44 -2.32 -7.08
CA THR A 400 26.15 -1.79 -7.52
C THR A 400 26.33 -0.83 -8.70
N PHE A 401 27.21 0.15 -8.53
CA PHE A 401 27.63 1.07 -9.58
C PHE A 401 29.14 1.35 -9.47
N PRO A 402 29.92 1.20 -10.56
CA PRO A 402 29.52 0.92 -11.94
C PRO A 402 29.41 -0.58 -12.28
N GLY A 403 29.40 -1.49 -11.30
CA GLY A 403 29.48 -2.93 -11.57
C GLY A 403 28.29 -3.52 -12.33
N ILE A 404 27.09 -3.50 -11.75
CA ILE A 404 25.90 -4.20 -12.31
C ILE A 404 24.74 -3.27 -12.71
N GLN A 405 24.83 -1.97 -12.43
CA GLN A 405 23.85 -0.96 -12.83
C GLN A 405 24.55 0.26 -13.44
N GLY A 406 23.80 1.05 -14.21
CA GLY A 406 24.17 2.41 -14.64
C GLY A 406 23.53 3.47 -13.74
N GLY A 407 22.96 4.51 -14.35
CA GLY A 407 22.26 5.60 -13.63
C GLY A 407 21.16 5.13 -12.65
N PRO A 408 21.16 5.61 -11.40
CA PRO A 408 20.10 5.29 -10.44
C PRO A 408 18.75 5.91 -10.84
N MET A 409 17.65 5.22 -10.54
CA MET A 409 16.29 5.72 -10.77
C MET A 409 15.90 6.73 -9.67
N MET A 410 16.24 8.02 -9.85
CA MET A 410 16.08 9.03 -8.80
C MET A 410 14.62 9.23 -8.34
N HIS A 411 13.65 9.16 -9.25
CA HIS A 411 12.22 9.18 -8.91
C HIS A 411 11.80 8.02 -7.99
N ILE A 412 12.34 6.82 -8.22
CA ILE A 412 12.11 5.67 -7.35
C ILE A 412 12.84 5.84 -6.02
N ILE A 413 14.08 6.34 -5.99
CA ILE A 413 14.81 6.59 -4.75
C ILE A 413 14.09 7.62 -3.87
N ALA A 414 13.58 8.71 -4.47
CA ALA A 414 12.76 9.68 -3.75
C ALA A 414 11.47 9.05 -3.21
N ALA A 415 10.80 8.22 -4.00
CA ALA A 415 9.61 7.48 -3.57
C ALA A 415 9.95 6.49 -2.44
N LYS A 416 11.13 5.85 -2.44
CA LYS A 416 11.64 5.03 -1.32
C LYS A 416 11.84 5.89 -0.08
N ALA A 417 12.45 7.07 -0.20
CA ALA A 417 12.63 7.99 0.93
C ALA A 417 11.31 8.33 1.60
N LEU A 418 10.26 8.57 0.80
CA LEU A 418 8.91 8.83 1.30
C LEU A 418 8.30 7.60 1.98
N ALA A 419 8.35 6.43 1.34
CA ALA A 419 7.87 5.19 1.95
C ALA A 419 8.58 4.86 3.28
N PHE A 420 9.89 5.14 3.38
CA PHE A 420 10.62 4.98 4.64
C PHE A 420 10.19 6.01 5.70
N LYS A 421 9.77 7.21 5.30
CA LYS A 421 9.16 8.18 6.23
C LYS A 421 7.83 7.64 6.77
N GLU A 422 7.00 7.04 5.92
CA GLU A 422 5.76 6.37 6.36
C GLU A 422 6.06 5.23 7.33
N ALA A 423 7.06 4.40 7.02
CA ALA A 423 7.45 3.26 7.84
C ALA A 423 7.94 3.64 9.25
N LEU A 424 8.39 4.88 9.45
CA LEU A 424 8.80 5.43 10.75
C LEU A 424 7.63 5.91 11.62
N THR A 425 6.38 5.82 11.15
CA THR A 425 5.20 6.32 11.88
C THR A 425 4.58 5.24 12.77
N GLU A 426 3.96 5.62 13.89
CA GLU A 426 3.19 4.68 14.73
C GLU A 426 2.02 4.04 13.96
N SER A 427 1.37 4.78 13.08
CA SER A 427 0.33 4.23 12.20
C SER A 427 0.82 3.09 11.31
N PHE A 428 2.09 3.10 10.88
CA PHE A 428 2.65 1.97 10.14
C PHE A 428 2.85 0.75 11.04
N LYS A 429 3.26 0.96 12.30
CA LYS A 429 3.36 -0.12 13.28
C LYS A 429 1.98 -0.76 13.57
N GLU A 430 0.94 0.05 13.76
CA GLU A 430 -0.44 -0.44 13.92
C GLU A 430 -0.92 -1.18 12.67
N TYR A 431 -0.61 -0.68 11.48
CA TYR A 431 -0.87 -1.40 10.22
C TYR A 431 -0.21 -2.79 10.21
N GLN A 432 1.07 -2.91 10.58
CA GLN A 432 1.74 -4.21 10.58
C GLN A 432 1.19 -5.17 11.64
N LYS A 433 0.74 -4.67 12.81
CA LYS A 433 0.02 -5.50 13.79
C LYS A 433 -1.26 -6.07 13.18
N GLN A 434 -2.04 -5.23 12.49
CA GLN A 434 -3.26 -5.65 11.82
C GLN A 434 -2.97 -6.66 10.70
N VAL A 435 -1.87 -6.52 9.95
CA VAL A 435 -1.47 -7.49 8.91
C VAL A 435 -1.30 -8.89 9.52
N ILE A 436 -0.57 -9.00 10.64
CA ILE A 436 -0.36 -10.29 11.33
C ILE A 436 -1.67 -10.81 11.91
N ALA A 437 -2.47 -9.97 12.55
CA ALA A 437 -3.77 -10.35 13.12
C ALA A 437 -4.70 -10.91 12.05
N ASN A 438 -4.79 -10.22 10.90
CA ASN A 438 -5.57 -10.66 9.75
C ASN A 438 -5.06 -12.01 9.20
N ALA A 439 -3.75 -12.18 9.05
CA ALA A 439 -3.18 -13.42 8.54
C ALA A 439 -3.49 -14.61 9.47
N LYS A 440 -3.36 -14.41 10.78
CA LYS A 440 -3.71 -15.42 11.80
C LYS A 440 -5.19 -15.76 11.77
N LYS A 441 -6.07 -14.75 11.71
CA LYS A 441 -7.51 -14.97 11.67
C LYS A 441 -7.94 -15.74 10.43
N LEU A 442 -7.46 -15.35 9.25
CA LEU A 442 -7.80 -16.03 8.00
C LEU A 442 -7.25 -17.46 7.96
N ALA A 443 -6.04 -17.69 8.48
CA ALA A 443 -5.49 -19.02 8.66
C ALA A 443 -6.35 -19.88 9.59
N GLU A 444 -6.78 -19.35 10.74
CA GLU A 444 -7.65 -20.04 11.70
C GLU A 444 -8.98 -20.47 11.05
N ILE A 445 -9.63 -19.59 10.29
CA ILE A 445 -10.89 -19.88 9.61
C ILE A 445 -10.74 -21.06 8.64
N LEU A 446 -9.70 -21.03 7.80
CA LEU A 446 -9.45 -22.11 6.84
C LEU A 446 -9.05 -23.42 7.54
N LYS A 447 -8.28 -23.33 8.63
CA LYS A 447 -7.96 -24.50 9.45
C LYS A 447 -9.22 -25.12 10.08
N ASN A 448 -10.11 -24.30 10.63
CA ASN A 448 -11.38 -24.75 11.22
C ASN A 448 -12.34 -25.33 10.17
N ALA A 449 -12.23 -24.88 8.91
CA ALA A 449 -12.94 -25.49 7.76
C ALA A 449 -12.28 -26.79 7.24
N GLY A 450 -11.26 -27.30 7.94
CA GLY A 450 -10.62 -28.58 7.64
C GLY A 450 -9.62 -28.52 6.49
N TYR A 451 -9.01 -27.35 6.23
CA TYR A 451 -7.83 -27.25 5.36
C TYR A 451 -6.54 -27.39 6.17
N ARG A 452 -5.58 -28.14 5.65
CA ARG A 452 -4.26 -28.27 6.27
C ARG A 452 -3.42 -27.04 5.94
N LEU A 453 -2.74 -26.49 6.94
CA LEU A 453 -1.81 -25.38 6.75
C LEU A 453 -0.38 -25.88 6.91
N VAL A 454 0.52 -25.47 6.01
CA VAL A 454 1.95 -25.80 6.13
C VAL A 454 2.48 -25.25 7.45
N SER A 455 3.19 -26.08 8.20
CA SER A 455 3.67 -25.84 9.57
C SER A 455 2.57 -25.55 10.60
N GLY A 456 1.29 -25.69 10.25
CA GLY A 456 0.15 -25.57 11.16
C GLY A 456 -0.42 -24.16 11.41
N GLY A 457 0.10 -23.12 10.76
CA GLY A 457 -0.31 -21.72 10.98
C GLY A 457 0.71 -20.68 10.46
N THR A 458 0.70 -19.47 11.02
CA THR A 458 1.63 -18.39 10.65
C THR A 458 2.02 -17.49 11.82
N ASP A 459 3.25 -16.99 11.76
CA ASP A 459 3.82 -15.96 12.63
C ASP A 459 3.99 -14.61 11.91
N ASN A 460 3.68 -14.53 10.61
CA ASN A 460 3.92 -13.36 9.77
C ASN A 460 2.69 -13.00 8.91
N HIS A 461 2.90 -12.34 7.77
CA HIS A 461 1.83 -11.80 6.91
C HIS A 461 1.25 -12.80 5.90
N LEU A 462 1.77 -14.04 5.85
CA LEU A 462 1.37 -15.04 4.88
C LEU A 462 1.23 -16.43 5.49
N PHE A 463 0.49 -17.30 4.80
CA PHE A 463 0.43 -18.73 5.09
C PHE A 463 0.19 -19.52 3.81
N LEU A 464 0.41 -20.83 3.90
CA LEU A 464 0.24 -21.77 2.80
C LEU A 464 -0.87 -22.76 3.16
N VAL A 465 -1.80 -22.94 2.23
CA VAL A 465 -2.89 -23.90 2.34
C VAL A 465 -2.57 -25.09 1.45
N ASP A 466 -2.55 -26.28 2.03
CA ASP A 466 -2.45 -27.54 1.31
C ASP A 466 -3.85 -28.01 0.90
N LEU A 467 -4.02 -28.25 -0.41
CA LEU A 467 -5.29 -28.61 -1.03
C LEU A 467 -5.35 -30.10 -1.42
N THR A 468 -4.30 -30.87 -1.12
CA THR A 468 -4.16 -32.29 -1.50
C THR A 468 -5.32 -33.13 -0.99
N ASP A 469 -5.69 -33.00 0.28
CA ASP A 469 -6.79 -33.74 0.92
C ASP A 469 -8.18 -33.37 0.36
N LYS A 470 -8.28 -32.27 -0.39
CA LYS A 470 -9.50 -31.85 -1.08
C LYS A 470 -9.53 -32.27 -2.54
N GLY A 471 -8.47 -32.92 -3.03
CA GLY A 471 -8.35 -33.32 -4.44
C GLY A 471 -8.23 -32.13 -5.40
N ILE A 472 -7.89 -30.94 -4.90
CA ILE A 472 -7.81 -29.70 -5.68
C ILE A 472 -6.34 -29.36 -5.93
N THR A 473 -6.01 -28.92 -7.15
CA THR A 473 -4.66 -28.39 -7.43
C THR A 473 -4.57 -26.90 -7.14
N GLY A 474 -3.37 -26.41 -6.82
CA GLY A 474 -3.15 -24.98 -6.64
C GLY A 474 -3.52 -24.17 -7.88
N LYS A 475 -3.27 -24.71 -9.07
CA LYS A 475 -3.67 -24.11 -10.35
C LYS A 475 -5.19 -23.99 -10.49
N ASP A 476 -5.95 -25.03 -10.15
CA ASP A 476 -7.41 -25.00 -10.25
C ASP A 476 -8.01 -24.03 -9.22
N ALA A 477 -7.46 -24.03 -8.00
CA ALA A 477 -7.87 -23.10 -6.94
C ALA A 477 -7.60 -21.65 -7.32
N GLU A 478 -6.39 -21.33 -7.79
CA GLU A 478 -6.02 -19.99 -8.28
C GLU A 478 -6.99 -19.51 -9.36
N LYS A 479 -7.30 -20.36 -10.34
CA LYS A 479 -8.21 -20.02 -11.44
C LYS A 479 -9.64 -19.78 -10.96
N ALA A 480 -10.18 -20.66 -10.12
CA ALA A 480 -11.56 -20.54 -9.63
C ALA A 480 -11.75 -19.35 -8.69
N LEU A 481 -10.79 -19.11 -7.80
CA LEU A 481 -10.79 -17.94 -6.91
C LEU A 481 -10.68 -16.65 -7.72
N ASP A 482 -9.79 -16.56 -8.71
CA ASP A 482 -9.64 -15.34 -9.51
C ASP A 482 -10.90 -15.04 -10.36
N ALA A 483 -11.57 -16.08 -10.87
CA ALA A 483 -12.85 -15.95 -11.56
C ALA A 483 -13.96 -15.40 -10.63
N ALA A 484 -13.90 -15.70 -9.34
CA ALA A 484 -14.77 -15.14 -8.30
C ALA A 484 -14.31 -13.77 -7.77
N GLY A 485 -13.22 -13.21 -8.30
CA GLY A 485 -12.68 -11.92 -7.87
C GLY A 485 -11.76 -11.99 -6.65
N ILE A 486 -11.20 -13.16 -6.33
CA ILE A 486 -10.23 -13.35 -5.24
C ILE A 486 -8.89 -13.76 -5.85
N THR A 487 -7.93 -12.84 -5.85
CA THR A 487 -6.62 -13.07 -6.46
C THR A 487 -5.65 -13.64 -5.43
N VAL A 488 -5.23 -14.89 -5.63
CA VAL A 488 -4.21 -15.60 -4.84
C VAL A 488 -3.10 -16.09 -5.77
N ASN A 489 -2.04 -16.70 -5.23
CA ASN A 489 -1.07 -17.42 -6.05
C ASN A 489 -1.07 -18.91 -5.73
N LYS A 490 -1.06 -19.76 -6.77
CA LYS A 490 -0.68 -21.17 -6.63
C LYS A 490 0.76 -21.25 -6.12
N ASN A 491 1.05 -22.24 -5.30
CA ASN A 491 2.35 -22.37 -4.67
C ASN A 491 2.67 -23.83 -4.37
N THR A 492 3.91 -24.24 -4.62
CA THR A 492 4.39 -25.53 -4.12
C THR A 492 4.35 -25.52 -2.59
N ILE A 493 4.09 -26.68 -2.00
CA ILE A 493 4.25 -26.91 -0.56
C ILE A 493 5.52 -27.75 -0.33
N PRO A 494 6.07 -27.80 0.90
CA PRO A 494 7.15 -28.74 1.19
C PRO A 494 6.79 -30.17 0.78
N PHE A 495 7.72 -30.85 0.12
CA PHE A 495 7.54 -32.22 -0.38
C PHE A 495 6.39 -32.42 -1.38
N ASP A 496 6.02 -31.37 -2.12
CA ASP A 496 4.99 -31.42 -3.16
C ASP A 496 5.27 -32.52 -4.20
N THR A 497 4.25 -33.31 -4.53
CA THR A 497 4.31 -34.34 -5.58
C THR A 497 3.90 -33.82 -6.95
N LYS A 498 3.30 -32.62 -7.03
CA LYS A 498 2.92 -31.96 -8.28
C LYS A 498 4.03 -31.04 -8.79
N SER A 499 3.99 -30.75 -10.09
CA SER A 499 4.96 -29.85 -10.72
C SER A 499 4.78 -28.39 -10.30
N PRO A 500 5.81 -27.54 -10.40
CA PRO A 500 5.70 -26.10 -10.13
C PRO A 500 4.66 -25.34 -10.97
N PHE A 501 4.18 -25.92 -12.08
CA PHE A 501 3.13 -25.33 -12.93
C PHE A 501 1.71 -25.67 -12.47
N ILE A 502 1.55 -26.72 -11.67
CA ILE A 502 0.26 -27.22 -11.18
C ILE A 502 0.13 -26.97 -9.68
N THR A 503 1.12 -27.40 -8.90
CA THR A 503 1.24 -27.27 -7.43
C THR A 503 0.11 -27.88 -6.60
N SER A 504 0.38 -28.22 -5.35
CA SER A 504 -0.63 -28.78 -4.43
C SER A 504 -1.23 -27.77 -3.45
N GLY A 505 -0.77 -26.52 -3.45
CA GLY A 505 -1.25 -25.51 -2.53
C GLY A 505 -1.43 -24.13 -3.13
N ILE A 506 -1.93 -23.23 -2.29
CA ILE A 506 -2.01 -21.79 -2.55
C ILE A 506 -1.33 -21.02 -1.43
N ARG A 507 -0.74 -19.87 -1.76
CA ARG A 507 -0.18 -18.94 -0.78
C ARG A 507 -1.08 -17.73 -0.68
N ILE A 508 -1.42 -17.38 0.54
CA ILE A 508 -2.31 -16.27 0.87
C ILE A 508 -1.54 -15.30 1.76
N GLY A 509 -1.64 -14.00 1.49
CA GLY A 509 -1.15 -12.97 2.37
C GLY A 509 -2.13 -11.80 2.49
N THR A 510 -2.03 -11.10 3.61
CA THR A 510 -2.96 -10.05 4.02
C THR A 510 -2.48 -8.59 3.86
N PRO A 511 -1.25 -8.22 3.40
CA PRO A 511 -0.84 -6.82 3.33
C PRO A 511 -1.76 -5.90 2.54
N ALA A 512 -2.20 -6.32 1.34
CA ALA A 512 -3.00 -5.47 0.44
C ALA A 512 -4.42 -5.22 0.96
N VAL A 513 -5.14 -6.27 1.39
CA VAL A 513 -6.47 -6.13 2.02
C VAL A 513 -6.41 -5.31 3.32
N THR A 514 -5.35 -5.48 4.11
CA THR A 514 -5.15 -4.69 5.33
C THR A 514 -4.90 -3.21 5.00
N THR A 515 -4.16 -2.91 3.93
CA THR A 515 -3.94 -1.53 3.47
C THR A 515 -5.26 -0.86 3.07
N ARG A 516 -6.23 -1.62 2.54
CA ARG A 516 -7.58 -1.12 2.24
C ARG A 516 -8.48 -0.92 3.47
N GLY A 517 -7.99 -1.24 4.67
CA GLY A 517 -8.70 -1.02 5.93
C GLY A 517 -9.45 -2.23 6.47
N MET A 518 -9.34 -3.40 5.82
CA MET A 518 -9.99 -4.64 6.27
C MET A 518 -9.30 -5.18 7.53
N LYS A 519 -10.10 -5.71 8.47
CA LYS A 519 -9.68 -6.25 9.76
C LYS A 519 -10.16 -7.69 9.95
N GLU A 520 -10.09 -8.22 11.16
CA GLU A 520 -10.40 -9.61 11.49
C GLU A 520 -11.84 -10.01 11.11
N LYS A 521 -12.81 -9.10 11.27
CA LYS A 521 -14.21 -9.33 10.87
C LYS A 521 -14.34 -9.51 9.36
N GLU A 522 -13.62 -8.69 8.59
CA GLU A 522 -13.56 -8.85 7.14
C GLU A 522 -12.84 -10.14 6.74
N MET A 523 -11.84 -10.59 7.52
CA MET A 523 -11.18 -11.88 7.26
C MET A 523 -12.14 -13.07 7.44
N GLU A 524 -13.14 -12.98 8.32
CA GLU A 524 -14.21 -13.99 8.44
C GLU A 524 -14.97 -14.13 7.11
N ILE A 525 -15.43 -13.01 6.56
CA ILE A 525 -16.15 -12.97 5.28
C ILE A 525 -15.27 -13.47 4.13
N ILE A 526 -14.01 -13.04 4.07
CA ILE A 526 -13.06 -13.47 3.03
C ILE A 526 -12.81 -14.98 3.15
N GLY A 527 -12.65 -15.50 4.37
CA GLY A 527 -12.49 -16.94 4.61
C GLY A 527 -13.69 -17.74 4.12
N GLU A 528 -14.91 -17.28 4.41
CA GLU A 528 -16.15 -17.90 3.93
C GLU A 528 -16.23 -17.91 2.39
N PHE A 529 -15.87 -16.81 1.73
CA PHE A 529 -15.81 -16.76 0.27
C PHE A 529 -14.82 -17.79 -0.30
N ILE A 530 -13.62 -17.89 0.28
CA ILE A 530 -12.60 -18.86 -0.15
C ILE A 530 -13.13 -20.29 0.00
N ILE A 531 -13.70 -20.62 1.17
CA ILE A 531 -14.24 -21.96 1.45
C ILE A 531 -15.36 -22.31 0.46
N LYS A 532 -16.30 -21.37 0.22
CA LYS A 532 -17.43 -21.57 -0.68
C LYS A 532 -16.97 -21.80 -2.13
N ILE A 533 -15.93 -21.11 -2.60
CA ILE A 533 -15.34 -21.36 -3.93
C ILE A 533 -14.63 -22.71 -3.98
N LEU A 534 -13.75 -23.00 -3.02
CA LEU A 534 -12.97 -24.23 -3.03
C LEU A 534 -13.86 -25.48 -2.96
N THR A 535 -14.97 -25.42 -2.22
CA THR A 535 -15.97 -26.51 -2.16
C THR A 535 -16.83 -26.62 -3.43
N ASN A 536 -16.87 -25.59 -4.27
CA ASN A 536 -17.70 -25.51 -5.48
C ASN A 536 -16.88 -25.13 -6.72
N ILE A 537 -15.65 -25.66 -6.82
CA ILE A 537 -14.63 -25.18 -7.76
C ILE A 537 -15.02 -25.23 -9.25
N ASN A 538 -15.96 -26.12 -9.60
CA ASN A 538 -16.48 -26.29 -10.96
C ASN A 538 -17.91 -25.73 -11.16
N ASN A 539 -18.49 -25.07 -10.15
CA ASN A 539 -19.85 -24.56 -10.20
C ASN A 539 -19.86 -23.08 -10.64
N GLU A 540 -20.00 -22.86 -11.94
CA GLU A 540 -20.01 -21.50 -12.53
C GLU A 540 -21.10 -20.59 -11.95
N LYS A 541 -22.25 -21.14 -11.53
CA LYS A 541 -23.32 -20.34 -10.92
C LYS A 541 -22.87 -19.76 -9.58
N VAL A 542 -22.21 -20.58 -8.74
CA VAL A 542 -21.67 -20.14 -7.44
C VAL A 542 -20.54 -19.13 -7.65
N ILE A 543 -19.62 -19.39 -8.59
CA ILE A 543 -18.51 -18.49 -8.92
C ILE A 543 -19.02 -17.12 -9.37
N ASN A 544 -19.98 -17.08 -10.31
CA ASN A 544 -20.53 -15.83 -10.82
C ASN A 544 -21.32 -15.05 -9.77
N GLN A 545 -22.02 -15.76 -8.88
CA GLN A 545 -22.71 -15.13 -7.76
C GLN A 545 -21.72 -14.52 -6.77
N LEU A 546 -20.69 -15.27 -6.37
CA LEU A 546 -19.65 -14.76 -5.47
C LEU A 546 -18.84 -13.63 -6.07
N ARG A 547 -18.62 -13.60 -7.38
CA ARG A 547 -17.98 -12.47 -8.05
C ARG A 547 -18.72 -11.15 -7.81
N LYS A 548 -20.06 -11.18 -7.75
CA LYS A 548 -20.88 -9.99 -7.44
C LYS A 548 -20.75 -9.62 -5.96
N GLU A 549 -20.87 -10.59 -5.07
CA GLU A 549 -20.72 -10.40 -3.62
C GLU A 549 -19.34 -9.83 -3.26
N VAL A 550 -18.26 -10.36 -3.85
CA VAL A 550 -16.90 -9.86 -3.68
C VAL A 550 -16.74 -8.44 -4.20
N LYS A 551 -17.33 -8.12 -5.37
CA LYS A 551 -17.30 -6.75 -5.92
C LYS A 551 -18.01 -5.75 -5.00
N GLU A 552 -19.20 -6.10 -4.50
CA GLU A 552 -19.98 -5.29 -3.56
C GLU A 552 -19.26 -5.11 -2.22
N PHE A 553 -18.65 -6.19 -1.73
CA PHE A 553 -17.81 -6.17 -0.52
C PHE A 553 -16.61 -5.24 -0.70
N CYS A 554 -15.87 -5.37 -1.81
CA CYS A 554 -14.72 -4.52 -2.11
C CYS A 554 -15.08 -3.04 -2.28
N ALA A 555 -16.27 -2.72 -2.79
CA ALA A 555 -16.74 -1.34 -2.96
C ALA A 555 -16.86 -0.57 -1.63
N GLN A 556 -17.01 -1.27 -0.50
CA GLN A 556 -17.03 -0.69 0.85
C GLN A 556 -15.63 -0.24 1.32
N PHE A 557 -14.57 -0.69 0.65
CA PHE A 557 -13.17 -0.41 1.00
C PHE A 557 -12.44 0.25 -0.19
N PRO A 558 -12.54 1.57 -0.37
CA PRO A 558 -11.95 2.24 -1.52
C PRO A 558 -10.43 2.02 -1.61
N LEU A 559 -9.92 1.92 -2.85
CA LEU A 559 -8.51 1.57 -3.11
C LEU A 559 -7.52 2.57 -2.51
N PHE A 560 -7.92 3.83 -2.29
CA PHE A 560 -7.11 4.90 -1.67
C PHE A 560 -7.88 5.62 -0.53
N ALA A 561 -8.83 4.93 0.12
CA ALA A 561 -9.70 5.55 1.13
C ALA A 561 -8.97 6.01 2.41
N TRP A 562 -7.71 5.61 2.60
CA TRP A 562 -6.96 6.07 3.74
C TRP A 562 -6.68 7.56 3.60
N ARG A 563 -7.31 8.32 4.49
CA ARG A 563 -6.96 9.70 4.74
C ARG A 563 -5.50 9.79 5.17
N ILE A 564 -4.91 10.86 4.65
CA ILE A 564 -3.66 11.49 5.01
C ILE A 564 -3.52 11.51 6.53
N TYR A 565 -2.34 11.07 7.01
CA TYR A 565 -1.94 10.97 8.43
C TYR A 565 -2.33 12.19 9.26
#